data_AF-A0A2M8FNB8-F1
#
_entry.id   AF-A0A2M8FNB8-F1
#
_cell.length_a   1.000
_cell.length_b   1.000
_cell.length_c   1.000
_cell.angle_alpha   90.00
_cell.angle_beta   90.00
_cell.angle_gamma   90.00
#
_symmetry.space_group_name_H-M   'P 1'
#
loop_
_entity.id
_entity.type
_entity.pdbx_description
1 polymer ?
#
loop_
_entity_poly.entity_id
_entity_poly.type
_entity_poly.pdbx_seq_one_letter_code
_entity_poly.pdbx_strand_id
1 'polypeptide(L)'
;MTKITVAIVEDNLEISQSLEQLLNSTEGFICVGACPDSQTALKTLPALNPNVILMDINLPGESGIACVKKLKPLLNSQIVMLTMYENSEKVFEALASGAIGYLLKRTPKEKLLEAITEAYEGGSPMSMEIARMVVKSFGGVSKKNEVRAMLTEREWE
;
A
#
# COMPACT_ATOMS: atom_id res chain seq x y z
N MET A 1 25.63 -8.75 -3.69
CA MET A 1 24.47 -7.91 -4.02
C MET A 1 23.87 -7.41 -2.73
N THR A 2 23.41 -6.16 -2.68
CA THR A 2 22.73 -5.60 -1.50
C THR A 2 21.32 -6.19 -1.43
N LYS A 3 20.91 -6.71 -0.26
CA LYS A 3 19.56 -7.26 -0.09
C LYS A 3 18.54 -6.12 0.09
N ILE A 4 17.36 -6.25 -0.50
CA ILE A 4 16.22 -5.37 -0.26
C ILE A 4 15.70 -5.66 1.16
N THR A 5 15.73 -4.65 2.02
CA THR A 5 15.21 -4.75 3.39
C THR A 5 13.71 -4.48 3.39
N VAL A 6 12.94 -5.43 3.92
CA VAL A 6 11.48 -5.35 3.93
C VAL A 6 10.99 -5.42 5.38
N ALA A 7 10.02 -4.59 5.73
CA ALA A 7 9.28 -4.72 6.97
C ALA A 7 7.81 -5.06 6.70
N ILE A 8 7.18 -5.75 7.65
CA ILE A 8 5.78 -6.19 7.56
C ILE A 8 4.99 -5.53 8.68
N VAL A 9 3.79 -5.03 8.36
CA VAL A 9 2.80 -4.57 9.33
C VAL A 9 1.51 -5.34 9.10
N GLU A 10 1.26 -6.35 9.94
CA GLU A 10 0.21 -7.36 9.78
C GLU A 10 -0.13 -7.94 11.15
N ASP A 11 -1.42 -7.92 11.54
CA ASP A 11 -1.88 -8.45 12.83
C ASP A 11 -2.12 -9.96 12.80
N ASN A 12 -2.39 -10.53 11.62
CA ASN A 12 -2.51 -11.97 11.46
C ASN A 12 -1.13 -12.64 11.50
N LEU A 13 -0.84 -13.29 12.62
CA LEU A 13 0.45 -13.94 12.87
C LEU A 13 0.83 -14.98 11.79
N GLU A 14 -0.12 -15.76 11.29
CA GLU A 14 0.14 -16.77 10.26
C GLU A 14 0.57 -16.13 8.93
N ILE A 15 -0.09 -15.04 8.55
CA ILE A 15 0.25 -14.27 7.35
C ILE A 15 1.62 -13.60 7.53
N SER A 16 1.87 -12.95 8.67
CA SER A 16 3.17 -12.33 8.95
C SER A 16 4.30 -13.36 8.87
N GLN A 17 4.17 -14.50 9.55
CA GLN A 17 5.19 -15.56 9.55
C GLN A 17 5.42 -16.14 8.14
N SER A 18 4.36 -16.32 7.36
CA SER A 18 4.46 -16.79 5.97
C SER A 18 5.23 -15.79 5.08
N LEU A 19 4.98 -14.49 5.25
CA LEU A 19 5.69 -13.42 4.54
C LEU A 19 7.16 -13.33 4.98
N GLU A 20 7.43 -13.40 6.28
CA GLU A 20 8.78 -13.42 6.84
C GLU A 20 9.59 -14.60 6.30
N GLN A 21 9.00 -15.80 6.29
CA GLN A 21 9.64 -17.00 5.74
C GLN A 21 9.92 -16.85 4.24
N LEU A 22 8.97 -16.32 3.47
CA LEU A 22 9.16 -16.06 2.03
C LEU A 22 10.35 -15.11 1.79
N LEU A 23 10.37 -13.97 2.47
CA LEU A 23 11.43 -12.97 2.32
C LEU A 23 12.80 -13.50 2.73
N ASN A 24 12.89 -14.21 3.85
CA ASN A 24 14.16 -14.70 4.37
C ASN A 24 14.71 -15.93 3.62
N SER A 25 13.84 -16.69 2.95
CA SER A 25 14.25 -17.84 2.13
C SER A 25 14.56 -17.48 0.67
N THR A 26 14.23 -16.26 0.23
CA THR A 26 14.47 -15.79 -1.14
C THR A 26 15.77 -14.98 -1.21
N GLU A 27 16.66 -15.33 -2.14
CA GLU A 27 17.87 -14.55 -2.39
C GLU A 27 17.51 -13.12 -2.83
N GLY A 28 18.26 -12.14 -2.34
CA GLY A 28 18.02 -10.71 -2.63
C GLY A 28 17.09 -10.00 -1.64
N PHE A 29 16.44 -10.72 -0.72
CA PHE A 29 15.51 -10.13 0.25
C PHE A 29 15.91 -10.45 1.70
N ILE A 30 15.44 -9.62 2.63
CA ILE A 30 15.52 -9.88 4.07
C ILE A 30 14.38 -9.16 4.80
N CYS A 31 13.70 -9.86 5.71
CA CYS A 31 12.77 -9.22 6.63
C CYS A 31 13.55 -8.60 7.79
N VAL A 32 13.42 -7.29 8.00
CA VAL A 32 14.10 -6.56 9.08
C VAL A 32 13.21 -6.26 10.28
N GLY A 33 11.90 -6.51 10.17
CA GLY A 33 10.96 -6.36 11.27
C GLY A 33 9.53 -6.69 10.88
N ALA A 34 8.78 -7.24 11.82
CA ALA A 34 7.34 -7.49 11.73
C ALA A 34 6.64 -6.78 12.89
N CYS A 35 5.58 -6.04 12.58
CA CYS A 35 4.81 -5.25 13.54
C CYS A 35 3.34 -5.70 13.50
N PRO A 36 2.72 -6.05 14.64
CA PRO A 36 1.34 -6.51 14.67
C PRO A 36 0.32 -5.37 14.55
N ASP A 37 0.74 -4.11 14.68
CA ASP A 37 -0.15 -2.97 14.73
C ASP A 37 0.55 -1.65 14.33
N SER A 38 -0.26 -0.61 14.09
CA SER A 38 0.22 0.74 13.73
C SER A 38 1.11 1.35 14.82
N GLN A 39 0.78 1.11 16.11
CA GLN A 39 1.50 1.72 17.22
C GLN A 39 2.94 1.20 17.31
N THR A 40 3.12 -0.10 17.13
CA THR A 40 4.42 -0.77 17.10
C THR A 40 5.19 -0.33 15.87
N ALA A 41 4.57 -0.30 14.70
CA ALA A 41 5.19 0.17 13.46
C ALA A 41 5.75 1.60 13.57
N LEU A 42 4.97 2.53 14.14
CA LEU A 42 5.39 3.92 14.35
C LEU A 42 6.59 4.07 15.31
N LYS A 43 6.77 3.13 16.23
CA LYS A 43 7.90 3.14 17.18
C LYS A 43 9.15 2.49 16.61
N THR A 44 9.00 1.42 15.81
CA THR A 44 10.13 0.57 15.39
C THR A 44 10.66 0.91 14.00
N LEU A 45 9.78 1.16 13.03
CA LEU A 45 10.18 1.29 11.62
C LEU A 45 11.07 2.50 11.33
N PRO A 46 10.93 3.68 11.98
CA PRO A 46 11.85 4.79 11.76
C PRO A 46 13.32 4.45 12.07
N ALA A 47 13.56 3.59 13.08
CA ALA A 47 14.91 3.15 13.43
C ALA A 47 15.44 2.07 12.48
N LEU A 48 14.57 1.18 11.98
CA LEU A 48 14.93 0.13 11.02
C LEU A 48 15.15 0.67 9.60
N ASN A 49 14.44 1.75 9.23
CA ASN A 49 14.46 2.40 7.92
C ASN A 49 14.51 1.41 6.74
N PRO A 50 13.53 0.49 6.63
CA PRO A 50 13.52 -0.53 5.58
C PRO A 50 13.40 0.11 4.19
N ASN A 51 13.76 -0.62 3.14
CA ASN A 51 13.54 -0.16 1.78
C ASN A 51 12.04 -0.17 1.44
N VAL A 52 11.35 -1.26 1.79
CA VAL A 52 9.92 -1.47 1.49
C VAL A 52 9.18 -1.85 2.77
N ILE A 53 7.97 -1.32 2.95
CA ILE A 53 7.03 -1.71 4.00
C ILE A 53 5.80 -2.33 3.34
N LEU A 54 5.48 -3.57 3.71
CA LEU A 54 4.19 -4.19 3.41
C LEU A 54 3.21 -3.86 4.54
N MET A 55 2.13 -3.17 4.20
CA MET A 55 1.17 -2.62 5.18
C MET A 55 -0.22 -3.20 4.95
N ASP A 56 -0.77 -3.95 5.92
CA ASP A 56 -2.19 -4.28 5.89
C ASP A 56 -3.04 -3.06 6.27
N ILE A 57 -4.26 -2.99 5.75
CA ILE A 57 -5.23 -1.94 6.06
C ILE A 57 -5.88 -2.20 7.43
N ASN A 58 -6.22 -3.45 7.72
CA ASN A 58 -6.92 -3.80 8.94
C ASN A 58 -5.90 -4.11 10.03
N LEU A 59 -5.59 -3.11 10.82
CA LEU A 59 -4.78 -3.29 12.02
C LEU A 59 -5.66 -2.99 13.24
N PRO A 60 -5.39 -3.63 14.39
CA PRO A 60 -6.08 -3.30 15.62
C PRO A 60 -5.79 -1.84 16.03
N GLY A 61 -6.82 -1.17 16.52
CA GLY A 61 -6.75 0.24 16.92
C GLY A 61 -6.84 1.20 15.73
N GLU A 62 -5.72 1.40 15.03
CA GLU A 62 -5.62 2.37 13.94
C GLU A 62 -5.37 1.68 12.60
N SER A 63 -6.10 2.08 11.55
CA SER A 63 -5.96 1.50 10.23
C SER A 63 -4.56 1.69 9.65
N GLY A 64 -4.14 0.76 8.78
CA GLY A 64 -2.89 0.88 8.06
C GLY A 64 -2.80 2.13 7.20
N ILE A 65 -3.92 2.63 6.66
CA ILE A 65 -3.95 3.88 5.89
C ILE A 65 -3.55 5.08 6.77
N ALA A 66 -4.10 5.16 7.98
CA ALA A 66 -3.70 6.19 8.94
C ALA A 66 -2.24 5.99 9.39
N CYS A 67 -1.76 4.74 9.51
CA CYS A 67 -0.36 4.43 9.77
C CYS A 67 0.56 4.96 8.66
N VAL A 68 0.21 4.73 7.38
CA VAL A 68 0.96 5.25 6.21
C VAL A 68 1.12 6.75 6.31
N LYS A 69 0.02 7.48 6.56
CA LYS A 69 0.03 8.94 6.65
C LYS A 69 0.98 9.46 7.74
N LYS A 70 1.13 8.71 8.85
CA LYS A 70 2.03 9.06 9.96
C LYS A 70 3.47 8.61 9.74
N LEU A 71 3.69 7.47 9.09
CA LEU A 71 5.03 6.95 8.80
C LEU A 71 5.72 7.72 7.67
N LYS A 72 4.98 8.13 6.63
CA LYS A 72 5.57 8.77 5.44
C LYS A 72 6.47 9.98 5.74
N PRO A 73 6.17 10.89 6.68
CA PRO A 73 7.07 11.99 7.03
C PRO A 73 8.29 11.57 7.88
N LEU A 74 8.32 10.35 8.43
CA LEU A 74 9.35 9.88 9.36
C LEU A 74 10.44 9.05 8.68
N LEU A 75 10.19 8.52 7.48
CA LEU A 75 11.08 7.59 6.78
C LEU A 75 10.91 7.68 5.26
N ASN A 76 11.95 7.27 4.53
CA ASN A 76 11.98 7.31 3.06
C ASN A 76 11.52 6.00 2.40
N SER A 77 10.99 5.04 3.18
CA SER A 77 10.58 3.74 2.66
C SER A 77 9.43 3.85 1.65
N GLN A 78 9.40 2.86 0.76
CA GLN A 78 8.30 2.63 -0.15
C GLN A 78 7.23 1.81 0.57
N ILE A 79 6.01 2.34 0.67
CA ILE A 79 4.93 1.68 1.41
C ILE A 79 3.95 1.09 0.40
N VAL A 80 3.86 -0.23 0.38
CA VAL A 80 2.94 -0.99 -0.46
C VAL A 80 1.85 -1.56 0.43
N MET A 81 0.59 -1.24 0.12
CA MET A 81 -0.53 -1.87 0.82
C MET A 81 -0.62 -3.33 0.40
N LEU A 82 -0.82 -4.23 1.35
CA LEU A 82 -1.02 -5.67 1.10
C LEU A 82 -2.24 -6.14 1.88
N THR A 83 -3.38 -6.30 1.21
CA THR A 83 -4.67 -6.43 1.91
C THR A 83 -5.68 -7.33 1.19
N MET A 84 -6.76 -7.73 1.85
CA MET A 84 -7.84 -8.50 1.21
C MET A 84 -8.91 -7.61 0.54
N TYR A 85 -8.84 -6.29 0.77
CA TYR A 85 -9.84 -5.34 0.30
C TYR A 85 -9.54 -4.80 -1.09
N GLU A 86 -10.56 -4.82 -1.94
CA GLU A 86 -10.57 -4.22 -3.28
C GLU A 86 -11.61 -3.09 -3.39
N ASN A 87 -11.83 -2.33 -2.31
CA ASN A 87 -12.76 -1.20 -2.32
C ASN A 87 -12.08 0.06 -2.87
N SER A 88 -12.71 0.72 -3.85
CA SER A 88 -12.18 1.92 -4.50
C SER A 88 -11.86 3.05 -3.54
N GLU A 89 -12.72 3.35 -2.57
CA GLU A 89 -12.50 4.44 -1.61
C GLU A 89 -11.24 4.19 -0.79
N LYS A 90 -11.06 2.96 -0.28
CA LYS A 90 -9.86 2.58 0.48
C LYS A 90 -8.59 2.62 -0.38
N VAL A 91 -8.67 2.19 -1.64
CA VAL A 91 -7.54 2.27 -2.58
C VAL A 91 -7.11 3.72 -2.77
N PHE A 92 -8.05 4.61 -3.09
CA PHE A 92 -7.73 6.03 -3.30
C PHE A 92 -7.25 6.71 -2.01
N GLU A 93 -7.85 6.41 -0.86
CA GLU A 93 -7.42 6.95 0.43
C GLU A 93 -5.99 6.51 0.78
N ALA A 94 -5.64 5.24 0.54
CA ALA A 94 -4.31 4.72 0.79
C ALA A 94 -3.25 5.39 -0.10
N LEU A 95 -3.53 5.50 -1.41
CA LEU A 95 -2.64 6.17 -2.37
C LEU A 95 -2.50 7.66 -2.02
N ALA A 96 -3.59 8.35 -1.70
CA ALA A 96 -3.57 9.75 -1.28
C ALA A 96 -2.81 9.97 0.05
N SER A 97 -2.73 8.94 0.89
CA SER A 97 -1.97 8.98 2.16
C SER A 97 -0.47 8.74 1.97
N GLY A 98 -0.02 8.40 0.75
CA GLY A 98 1.39 8.23 0.40
C GLY A 98 1.84 6.78 0.20
N ALA A 99 0.91 5.82 0.14
CA ALA A 99 1.22 4.49 -0.34
C ALA A 99 1.54 4.56 -1.84
N ILE A 100 2.59 3.85 -2.27
CA ILE A 100 3.08 3.88 -3.66
C ILE A 100 2.57 2.71 -4.49
N GLY A 101 2.04 1.68 -3.83
CA GLY A 101 1.49 0.49 -4.47
C GLY A 101 0.38 -0.14 -3.63
N TYR A 102 -0.40 -1.01 -4.27
CA TYR A 102 -1.53 -1.68 -3.64
C TYR A 102 -1.72 -3.08 -4.22
N LEU A 103 -1.45 -4.09 -3.39
CA LEU A 103 -1.55 -5.50 -3.72
C LEU A 103 -2.62 -6.18 -2.88
N LEU A 104 -3.20 -7.23 -3.46
CA LEU A 104 -4.12 -8.10 -2.75
C LEU A 104 -3.35 -9.25 -2.09
N LYS A 105 -3.72 -9.68 -0.88
CA LYS A 105 -3.06 -10.80 -0.16
C LYS A 105 -3.12 -12.13 -0.94
N ARG A 106 -4.06 -12.25 -1.89
CA ARG A 106 -4.15 -13.38 -2.84
C ARG A 106 -3.13 -13.33 -4.00
N THR A 107 -2.31 -12.27 -4.07
CA THR A 107 -1.25 -12.15 -5.07
C THR A 107 -0.27 -13.31 -4.90
N PRO A 108 0.08 -14.05 -5.98
CA PRO A 108 1.06 -15.13 -5.91
C PRO A 108 2.40 -14.66 -5.32
N LYS A 109 3.09 -15.54 -4.60
CA LYS A 109 4.31 -15.19 -3.86
C LYS A 109 5.41 -14.64 -4.78
N GLU A 110 5.56 -15.21 -5.96
CA GLU A 110 6.52 -14.78 -6.98
C GLU A 110 6.18 -13.35 -7.46
N LYS A 111 4.89 -13.06 -7.66
CA LYS A 111 4.41 -11.72 -8.04
C LYS A 111 4.56 -10.70 -6.92
N LEU A 112 4.44 -11.13 -5.66
CA LEU A 112 4.71 -10.27 -4.52
C LEU A 112 6.20 -9.86 -4.47
N LEU A 113 7.12 -10.79 -4.71
CA LEU A 113 8.56 -10.51 -4.76
C LEU A 113 8.94 -9.58 -5.93
N GLU A 114 8.36 -9.81 -7.11
CA GLU A 114 8.48 -8.89 -8.26
C GLU A 114 8.00 -7.48 -7.88
N ALA A 115 6.82 -7.39 -7.24
CA ALA A 115 6.24 -6.11 -6.84
C ALA A 115 7.07 -5.38 -5.77
N ILE A 116 7.69 -6.11 -4.82
CA ILE A 116 8.62 -5.51 -3.85
C ILE A 116 9.84 -4.92 -4.56
N THR A 117 10.36 -5.64 -5.57
CA THR A 117 11.48 -5.16 -6.38
C THR A 117 11.09 -3.92 -7.17
N GLU A 118 9.93 -3.94 -7.83
CA GLU A 118 9.38 -2.79 -8.55
C GLU A 118 9.24 -1.57 -7.64
N ALA A 119 8.67 -1.75 -6.44
CA ALA A 119 8.55 -0.68 -5.44
C ALA A 119 9.92 -0.12 -5.06
N TYR A 120 10.89 -0.98 -4.76
CA TYR A 120 12.25 -0.58 -4.43
C TYR A 120 12.93 0.25 -5.53
N GLU A 121 12.69 -0.11 -6.79
CA GLU A 121 13.21 0.60 -7.97
C GLU A 121 12.44 1.89 -8.30
N GLY A 122 11.41 2.23 -7.53
CA GLY A 122 10.62 3.47 -7.66
C GLY A 122 9.36 3.33 -8.52
N GLY A 123 8.94 2.11 -8.84
CA GLY A 123 7.67 1.82 -9.49
C GLY A 123 6.48 1.82 -8.53
N SER A 124 5.30 1.48 -9.06
CA SER A 124 4.02 1.54 -8.35
C SER A 124 3.22 0.26 -8.56
N PRO A 125 3.60 -0.84 -7.87
CA PRO A 125 3.00 -2.14 -8.11
C PRO A 125 1.52 -2.15 -7.72
N MET A 126 0.69 -2.74 -8.57
CA MET A 126 -0.73 -2.93 -8.33
C MET A 126 -1.19 -4.31 -8.79
N SER A 127 -2.06 -4.97 -8.01
CA SER A 127 -2.77 -6.14 -8.51
C SER A 127 -3.66 -5.74 -9.71
N MET A 128 -3.88 -6.65 -10.64
CA MET A 128 -4.62 -6.37 -11.88
C MET A 128 -6.00 -5.72 -11.64
N GLU A 129 -6.70 -6.18 -10.61
CA GLU A 129 -8.01 -5.69 -10.20
C GLU A 129 -7.93 -4.24 -9.72
N ILE A 130 -6.89 -3.91 -8.94
CA ILE A 130 -6.64 -2.57 -8.41
C ILE A 130 -6.23 -1.62 -9.53
N ALA A 131 -5.32 -2.05 -10.41
CA ALA A 131 -4.94 -1.26 -11.58
C ALA A 131 -6.16 -0.94 -12.46
N ARG A 132 -7.03 -1.93 -12.73
CA ARG A 132 -8.27 -1.72 -13.48
C ARG A 132 -9.21 -0.73 -12.77
N MET A 133 -9.29 -0.79 -11.45
CA MET A 133 -10.11 0.12 -10.65
C MET A 133 -9.62 1.56 -10.73
N VAL A 134 -8.31 1.77 -10.61
CA VAL A 134 -7.66 3.08 -10.74
C VAL A 134 -7.88 3.64 -12.16
N VAL A 135 -7.66 2.85 -13.21
CA VAL A 135 -7.91 3.31 -14.59
C VAL A 135 -9.38 3.69 -14.81
N LYS A 136 -10.32 2.91 -14.28
CA LYS A 136 -11.76 3.19 -14.41
C LYS A 136 -12.19 4.49 -13.73
N SER A 137 -11.55 4.91 -12.63
CA SER A 137 -11.94 6.13 -11.94
C SER A 137 -11.68 7.38 -12.77
N PHE A 138 -10.64 7.38 -13.61
CA PHE A 138 -10.38 8.47 -14.55
C PHE A 138 -11.41 8.55 -15.68
N GLY A 139 -11.94 7.41 -16.14
CA GLY A 139 -12.93 7.34 -17.21
C GLY A 139 -14.33 7.90 -16.87
N GLY A 140 -14.63 8.12 -15.59
CA GLY A 140 -15.94 8.62 -15.12
C GLY A 140 -16.02 10.13 -14.88
N VAL A 141 -14.90 10.85 -14.90
CA VAL A 141 -14.83 12.29 -14.53
C VAL A 141 -15.49 13.18 -15.59
N SER A 142 -15.61 12.73 -16.84
CA SER A 142 -16.06 13.59 -17.94
C SER A 142 -17.57 13.89 -17.97
N LYS A 143 -18.45 13.06 -17.38
CA LYS A 143 -19.91 13.28 -17.48
C LYS A 143 -20.56 14.01 -16.30
N LYS A 144 -19.98 13.95 -15.10
CA LYS A 144 -20.59 14.57 -13.90
C LYS A 144 -20.23 16.05 -13.74
N ASN A 145 -19.09 16.49 -14.26
CA ASN A 145 -18.67 17.89 -14.20
C ASN A 145 -19.31 18.76 -15.31
N GLU A 146 -19.60 18.21 -16.49
CA GLU A 146 -20.35 18.93 -17.54
C GLU A 146 -21.77 19.27 -17.08
N VAL A 147 -22.49 18.34 -16.45
CA VAL A 147 -23.86 18.58 -15.96
C VAL A 147 -23.87 19.64 -14.84
N ARG A 148 -22.86 19.65 -13.96
CA ARG A 148 -22.78 20.63 -12.87
C ARG A 148 -22.38 22.02 -13.34
N ALA A 149 -21.52 22.12 -14.35
CA ALA A 149 -21.15 23.39 -14.99
C ALA A 149 -22.27 23.96 -15.88
N MET A 150 -23.06 23.10 -16.53
CA MET A 150 -24.22 23.52 -17.34
C MET A 150 -25.40 24.02 -16.52
N LEU A 151 -25.55 23.57 -15.27
CA LEU A 151 -26.65 23.98 -14.38
C LEU A 151 -26.40 25.32 -13.67
N THR A 152 -25.16 25.80 -13.59
CA THR A 152 -24.83 27.07 -12.93
C THR A 152 -24.99 28.31 -13.79
N GLU A 153 -25.12 28.18 -15.12
CA GLU A 153 -25.23 29.32 -16.04
C GLU A 153 -26.67 29.78 -16.34
N ARG A 154 -27.71 29.07 -15.86
CA ARG A 154 -29.11 29.33 -16.27
C ARG A 154 -30.13 29.61 -15.17
N GLU A 155 -29.70 29.84 -13.93
CA GLU A 155 -30.61 30.19 -12.82
C GLU A 155 -30.54 31.67 -12.38
N TRP A 156 -30.05 32.56 -13.26
CA TRP A 156 -30.04 34.01 -13.03
C TRP A 156 -30.54 34.80 -14.26
N GLU A 157 -31.79 34.56 -14.64
CA GLU A 157 -32.69 35.54 -15.27
C GLU A 157 -34.09 35.36 -14.66
#